data_AF-A6UV39-F1
#
_entry.id   AF-A6UV39-F1
#
_cell.length_a   1.000
_cell.length_b   1.000
_cell.length_c   1.000
_cell.angle_alpha   90.00
_cell.angle_beta   90.00
_cell.angle_gamma   90.00
#
_symmetry.space_group_name_H-M   'P 1'
#
loop_
_entity.id
_entity.type
_entity.pdbx_description
1 polymer ?
#
loop_
_entity_poly.entity_id
_entity_poly.type
_entity_poly.pdbx_seq_one_letter_code
_entity_poly.pdbx_strand_id
1 'polypeptide(L)'
;MYEWKLNDIVDNGLCAKCGTCVVVCPNNILEFEEVPKLTEECLRKGYGMCHDVCPRVSSGKYQISIRENFKEEHYYGKGDIEGQDGGVVSTFLKHLLENKKIDGAIVVGDECWKPVSLIVQNPEDIEKSAKSKYAVSTLEALREAGEMGIEKVAVVGLPCQIAGLRKLQYFPYLAKYDGELGKNGKLAKLPKIEYLIGLLCTEKFEYDKLKEALAKNDIKIEDVKKFDIKKGKLIIITEDEEYKIPLKDIEMNAGCKMCRDFDAEMADVSVGCVGSPDGYSTVTIRTEKGEEIKNAVELNEGVELAPIEKLKELKLNRFKKELERRKENNEKISFYWLADYAGVGKRADNDYFIRVRAKPAGWYSLDEVKEIVKITEKYDGKIKMTNRGGFEIHHITPFYAEDMALELAEKDLITGSEGPLVRATLACPGEGNCGSGLINTTELCSIIEDNFIEHPAPYKFKIAISGCPNKCVRPQIHEIGIAGVKFPITNEENCNGCGRCADICKVEAIDIRGDTSYTNYNICIGCGKCIKGCPNEGRDMKEEGFMVFVGGKSGREVIEGISMKLMSIEEIVNLIDKVLIVYHKYAQKPQRERLGAVMARVGKGKFLEEVKELMEKE
;
A
#
# COMPACT_ATOMS: atom_id res chain seq x y z
N MET A 1 -7.53 -3.36 -35.19
CA MET A 1 -7.46 -3.63 -33.74
C MET A 1 -7.70 -2.30 -33.03
N TYR A 2 -8.61 -2.25 -32.06
CA TYR A 2 -8.93 -1.00 -31.35
C TYR A 2 -7.76 -0.55 -30.48
N GLU A 3 -7.63 0.77 -30.28
CA GLU A 3 -6.58 1.33 -29.43
C GLU A 3 -6.86 1.04 -27.96
N TRP A 4 -5.95 0.33 -27.31
CA TRP A 4 -6.08 -0.06 -25.91
C TRP A 4 -4.73 -0.01 -25.21
N LYS A 5 -4.62 0.78 -24.13
CA LYS A 5 -3.36 0.94 -23.41
C LYS A 5 -2.74 -0.37 -22.92
N LEU A 6 -3.56 -1.37 -22.61
CA LEU A 6 -3.09 -2.70 -22.18
C LEU A 6 -2.55 -3.58 -23.31
N ASN A 7 -2.62 -3.15 -24.58
CA ASN A 7 -1.88 -3.80 -25.67
C ASN A 7 -0.36 -3.80 -25.39
N ASP A 8 0.16 -2.80 -24.65
CA ASP A 8 1.55 -2.80 -24.13
C ASP A 8 1.89 -4.03 -23.27
N ILE A 9 0.88 -4.69 -22.70
CA ILE A 9 1.00 -5.89 -21.86
C ILE A 9 0.57 -7.14 -22.63
N VAL A 10 -0.58 -7.10 -23.30
CA VAL A 10 -1.18 -8.26 -23.97
C VAL A 10 -0.37 -8.68 -25.18
N ASP A 11 -0.11 -7.76 -26.11
CA ASP A 11 0.57 -8.06 -27.38
C ASP A 11 2.06 -8.41 -27.18
N ASN A 12 2.61 -8.06 -26.02
CA ASN A 12 4.00 -8.31 -25.65
C ASN A 12 4.19 -9.59 -24.81
N GLY A 13 3.16 -10.42 -24.67
CA GLY A 13 3.20 -11.68 -23.93
C GLY A 13 3.44 -11.52 -22.42
N LEU A 14 3.20 -10.33 -21.87
CA LEU A 14 3.35 -10.04 -20.43
C LEU A 14 2.07 -10.35 -19.66
N CYS A 15 0.93 -10.43 -20.34
CA CYS A 15 -0.38 -10.61 -19.72
C CYS A 15 -0.43 -11.87 -18.86
N ALA A 16 -0.73 -11.67 -17.58
CA ALA A 16 -0.90 -12.77 -16.65
C ALA A 16 -2.21 -13.56 -16.87
N LYS A 17 -3.09 -13.14 -17.80
CA LYS A 17 -4.39 -13.79 -18.05
C LYS A 17 -5.21 -13.96 -16.76
N CYS A 18 -5.41 -12.85 -16.03
CA CYS A 18 -6.11 -12.84 -14.74
C CYS A 18 -7.57 -12.38 -14.83
N GLY A 19 -7.99 -11.78 -15.95
CA GLY A 19 -9.38 -11.34 -16.16
C GLY A 19 -9.80 -10.06 -15.42
N THR A 20 -9.00 -9.51 -14.51
CA THR A 20 -9.40 -8.32 -13.71
C THR A 20 -9.79 -7.11 -14.57
N CYS A 21 -9.13 -6.92 -15.73
CA CYS A 21 -9.48 -5.84 -16.66
C CYS A 21 -10.90 -5.96 -17.25
N VAL A 22 -11.37 -7.18 -17.46
CA VAL A 22 -12.72 -7.49 -17.95
C VAL A 22 -13.75 -7.18 -16.85
N VAL A 23 -13.46 -7.62 -15.63
CA VAL A 23 -14.32 -7.41 -14.44
C VAL A 23 -14.62 -5.92 -14.20
N VAL A 24 -13.59 -5.07 -14.29
CA VAL A 24 -13.73 -3.64 -13.93
C VAL A 24 -14.23 -2.76 -15.07
N CYS A 25 -14.44 -3.31 -16.26
CA CYS A 25 -14.85 -2.53 -17.43
C CYS A 25 -16.31 -2.07 -17.27
N PRO A 26 -16.59 -0.76 -17.16
CA PRO A 26 -17.96 -0.28 -16.93
C PRO A 26 -18.85 -0.34 -18.18
N ASN A 27 -18.27 -0.58 -19.36
CA ASN A 27 -18.97 -0.63 -20.64
C ASN A 27 -19.15 -2.05 -21.20
N ASN A 28 -18.60 -3.07 -20.54
CA ASN A 28 -18.60 -4.44 -21.05
C ASN A 28 -18.04 -4.59 -22.47
N ILE A 29 -16.90 -3.96 -22.75
CA ILE A 29 -16.30 -3.92 -24.09
C ILE A 29 -15.06 -4.79 -24.21
N LEU A 30 -14.81 -5.61 -23.19
CA LEU A 30 -13.69 -6.53 -23.13
C LEU A 30 -14.25 -7.95 -23.00
N GLU A 31 -13.85 -8.81 -23.90
CA GLU A 31 -14.13 -10.25 -23.85
C GLU A 31 -12.83 -11.01 -23.61
N PHE A 32 -12.94 -12.18 -22.98
CA PHE A 32 -11.80 -13.03 -22.68
C PHE A 32 -11.81 -14.29 -23.57
N GLU A 33 -11.21 -14.17 -24.75
CA GLU A 33 -10.95 -15.30 -25.66
C GLU A 33 -9.44 -15.57 -25.70
N GLU A 34 -8.98 -16.47 -24.84
CA GLU A 34 -7.57 -16.77 -24.51
C GLU A 34 -6.81 -15.60 -23.87
N VAL A 35 -6.97 -14.40 -24.40
CA VAL A 35 -6.45 -13.11 -23.91
C VAL A 35 -7.58 -12.08 -23.94
N PRO A 36 -7.56 -11.06 -23.07
CA PRO A 36 -8.56 -10.01 -23.11
C PRO A 36 -8.44 -9.20 -24.41
N LYS A 37 -9.56 -8.99 -25.10
CA LYS A 37 -9.65 -8.23 -26.36
C LYS A 37 -10.81 -7.24 -26.31
N LEU A 38 -10.62 -6.08 -26.95
CA LEU A 38 -11.70 -5.11 -27.13
C LEU A 38 -12.68 -5.57 -28.22
N THR A 39 -13.97 -5.56 -27.92
CA THR A 39 -15.06 -5.83 -28.88
C THR A 39 -15.53 -4.57 -29.59
N GLU A 40 -15.42 -3.42 -28.93
CA GLU A 40 -15.72 -2.10 -29.47
C GLU A 40 -14.67 -1.05 -29.03
N GLU A 41 -14.75 0.14 -29.62
CA GLU A 41 -13.83 1.23 -29.30
C GLU A 41 -13.97 1.69 -27.84
N CYS A 42 -12.84 1.71 -27.12
CA CYS A 42 -12.78 2.27 -25.78
C CYS A 42 -12.68 3.80 -25.84
N LEU A 43 -13.67 4.50 -25.31
CA LEU A 43 -13.67 5.98 -25.21
C LEU A 43 -12.46 6.56 -24.46
N ARG A 44 -11.82 5.76 -23.60
CA ARG A 44 -10.61 6.11 -22.85
C ARG A 44 -9.34 5.53 -23.43
N LYS A 45 -9.41 4.79 -24.55
CA LYS A 45 -8.26 4.10 -25.17
C LYS A 45 -7.48 3.22 -24.17
N GLY A 46 -8.16 2.67 -23.17
CA GLY A 46 -7.57 1.88 -22.08
C GLY A 46 -6.89 2.66 -20.95
N TYR A 47 -6.88 3.99 -20.96
CA TYR A 47 -6.39 4.82 -19.85
C TYR A 47 -7.43 4.87 -18.73
N GLY A 48 -7.56 3.75 -18.03
CA GLY A 48 -8.64 3.56 -17.08
C GLY A 48 -8.41 2.51 -16.00
N MET A 49 -9.49 2.15 -15.29
CA MET A 49 -9.44 1.20 -14.19
C MET A 49 -8.78 -0.11 -14.61
N CYS A 50 -9.11 -0.61 -15.81
CA CYS A 50 -8.51 -1.83 -16.36
C CYS A 50 -6.97 -1.80 -16.37
N HIS A 51 -6.38 -0.66 -16.74
CA HIS A 51 -4.93 -0.47 -16.75
C HIS A 51 -4.38 -0.41 -15.32
N ASP A 52 -5.01 0.36 -14.45
CA ASP A 52 -4.49 0.61 -13.10
C ASP A 52 -4.65 -0.58 -12.15
N VAL A 53 -5.64 -1.46 -12.37
CA VAL A 53 -5.75 -2.73 -11.63
C VAL A 53 -4.89 -3.84 -12.23
N CYS A 54 -4.39 -3.70 -13.45
CA CYS A 54 -3.57 -4.74 -14.09
C CYS A 54 -2.28 -5.00 -13.26
N PRO A 55 -2.07 -6.22 -12.74
CA PRO A 55 -0.90 -6.52 -11.91
C PRO A 55 0.42 -6.48 -12.70
N ARG A 56 0.34 -6.43 -14.04
CA ARG A 56 1.49 -6.34 -14.95
C ARG A 56 1.82 -4.91 -15.36
N VAL A 57 1.01 -3.93 -14.99
CA VAL A 57 1.33 -2.50 -15.11
C VAL A 57 2.05 -2.01 -13.86
N SER A 58 1.57 -2.42 -12.70
CA SER A 58 2.14 -2.15 -11.38
C SER A 58 1.63 -3.22 -10.43
N SER A 59 2.46 -3.71 -9.52
CA SER A 59 1.99 -4.60 -8.45
C SER A 59 1.12 -3.86 -7.43
N GLY A 60 1.40 -2.57 -7.19
CA GLY A 60 0.81 -1.78 -6.11
C GLY A 60 1.17 -2.27 -4.71
N LYS A 61 2.05 -3.27 -4.58
CA LYS A 61 2.25 -4.08 -3.38
C LYS A 61 2.62 -3.21 -2.18
N TYR A 62 3.60 -2.32 -2.31
CA TYR A 62 4.03 -1.48 -1.20
C TYR A 62 2.88 -0.65 -0.59
N GLN A 63 2.08 0.04 -1.41
CA GLN A 63 0.97 0.86 -0.92
C GLN A 63 -0.16 0.05 -0.26
N ILE A 64 -0.35 -1.19 -0.70
CA ILE A 64 -1.30 -2.13 -0.11
C ILE A 64 -0.74 -2.66 1.22
N SER A 65 0.52 -3.11 1.24
CA SER A 65 1.17 -3.71 2.41
C SER A 65 1.18 -2.79 3.62
N ILE A 66 1.44 -1.49 3.44
CA ILE A 66 1.41 -0.54 4.56
C ILE A 66 0.00 -0.31 5.14
N ARG A 67 -1.06 -0.76 4.47
CA ARG A 67 -2.47 -0.58 4.91
C ARG A 67 -3.11 -1.85 5.44
N GLU A 68 -2.85 -2.98 4.79
CA GLU A 68 -3.42 -4.26 5.17
C GLU A 68 -2.62 -4.93 6.31
N ASN A 69 -1.38 -4.48 6.57
CA ASN A 69 -0.48 -5.04 7.57
C ASN A 69 -0.36 -6.56 7.46
N PHE A 70 0.11 -7.02 6.30
CA PHE A 70 0.22 -8.45 6.03
C PHE A 70 1.14 -9.16 7.03
N LYS A 71 0.74 -10.35 7.43
CA LYS A 71 1.54 -11.30 8.20
C LYS A 71 1.80 -12.59 7.40
N GLU A 72 2.63 -13.47 7.94
CA GLU A 72 2.95 -14.74 7.31
C GLU A 72 3.02 -15.83 8.39
N GLU A 73 1.85 -16.37 8.74
CA GLU A 73 1.71 -17.44 9.73
C GLU A 73 1.35 -18.75 9.03
N HIS A 74 2.20 -19.77 9.15
CA HIS A 74 2.05 -21.04 8.44
C HIS A 74 1.50 -22.15 9.34
N TYR A 75 0.46 -22.79 8.85
CA TYR A 75 -0.17 -23.96 9.46
C TYR A 75 -0.44 -25.02 8.41
N TYR A 76 -0.74 -26.24 8.83
CA TYR A 76 -1.41 -27.21 7.97
C TYR A 76 -2.75 -27.63 8.57
N GLY A 77 -3.70 -27.95 7.70
CA GLY A 77 -5.04 -28.35 8.10
C GLY A 77 -5.70 -29.24 7.07
N LYS A 78 -6.77 -29.90 7.49
CA LYS A 78 -7.60 -30.74 6.65
C LYS A 78 -9.06 -30.40 6.93
N GLY A 79 -9.79 -30.09 5.88
CA GLY A 79 -11.22 -29.83 5.93
C GLY A 79 -12.04 -31.11 5.81
N ASP A 80 -13.33 -30.98 6.09
CA ASP A 80 -14.29 -32.09 6.12
C ASP A 80 -14.80 -32.49 4.73
N ILE A 81 -14.59 -31.64 3.73
CA ILE A 81 -15.01 -31.88 2.35
C ILE A 81 -13.92 -32.65 1.61
N GLU A 82 -14.30 -33.75 0.94
CA GLU A 82 -13.39 -34.40 -0.01
C GLU A 82 -13.05 -33.44 -1.15
N GLY A 83 -11.79 -33.02 -1.19
CA GLY A 83 -11.27 -32.10 -2.19
C GLY A 83 -9.78 -32.32 -2.41
N GLN A 84 -9.23 -31.70 -3.45
CA GLN A 84 -7.78 -31.74 -3.64
C GLN A 84 -7.07 -31.08 -2.45
N ASP A 85 -5.94 -31.67 -2.06
CA ASP A 85 -5.04 -31.13 -1.03
C ASP A 85 -5.72 -30.97 0.34
N GLY A 86 -6.72 -31.79 0.67
CA GLY A 86 -7.31 -31.81 2.02
C GLY A 86 -8.50 -30.87 2.22
N GLY A 87 -9.12 -30.34 1.16
CA GLY A 87 -10.49 -29.77 1.24
C GLY A 87 -10.66 -28.46 2.03
N VAL A 88 -9.55 -27.82 2.42
CA VAL A 88 -9.55 -26.65 3.30
C VAL A 88 -10.29 -25.45 2.70
N VAL A 89 -10.04 -25.11 1.43
CA VAL A 89 -10.71 -23.98 0.76
C VAL A 89 -12.22 -24.18 0.71
N SER A 90 -12.66 -25.37 0.28
CA SER A 90 -14.08 -25.71 0.21
C SER A 90 -14.76 -25.64 1.58
N THR A 91 -14.11 -26.19 2.60
CA THR A 91 -14.62 -26.19 3.98
C THR A 91 -14.74 -24.76 4.52
N PHE A 92 -13.74 -23.92 4.25
CA PHE A 92 -13.78 -22.53 4.66
C PHE A 92 -14.88 -21.74 3.95
N LEU A 93 -15.05 -21.91 2.63
CA LEU A 93 -16.14 -21.28 1.89
C LEU A 93 -17.53 -21.70 2.39
N LYS A 94 -17.70 -23.00 2.68
CA LYS A 94 -18.93 -23.54 3.27
C LYS A 94 -19.24 -22.86 4.62
N HIS A 95 -18.25 -22.79 5.51
CA HIS A 95 -18.35 -22.07 6.79
C HIS A 95 -18.76 -20.61 6.59
N LEU A 96 -18.15 -19.89 5.64
CA LEU A 96 -18.47 -18.49 5.37
C LEU A 96 -19.91 -18.29 4.88
N LEU A 97 -20.43 -19.18 4.04
CA LEU A 97 -21.81 -19.14 3.55
C LEU A 97 -22.82 -19.50 4.66
N GLU A 98 -22.58 -20.58 5.39
CA GLU A 98 -23.46 -21.04 6.48
C GLU A 98 -23.59 -19.99 7.60
N ASN A 99 -22.49 -19.31 7.92
CA ASN A 99 -22.46 -18.24 8.90
C ASN A 99 -22.81 -16.85 8.33
N LYS A 100 -23.24 -16.78 7.06
CA LYS A 100 -23.67 -15.54 6.38
C LYS A 100 -22.62 -14.43 6.42
N LYS A 101 -21.34 -14.81 6.40
CA LYS A 101 -20.20 -13.88 6.28
C LYS A 101 -20.08 -13.37 4.84
N ILE A 102 -20.53 -14.17 3.88
CA ILE A 102 -20.63 -13.85 2.44
C ILE A 102 -22.00 -14.30 1.90
N ASP A 103 -22.43 -13.68 0.80
CA ASP A 103 -23.68 -14.00 0.09
C ASP A 103 -23.44 -14.91 -1.13
N GLY A 104 -22.18 -15.04 -1.55
CA GLY A 104 -21.75 -15.92 -2.62
C GLY A 104 -20.24 -16.15 -2.63
N ALA A 105 -19.82 -17.28 -3.16
CA ALA A 105 -18.43 -17.61 -3.41
C ALA A 105 -18.16 -17.61 -4.93
N ILE A 106 -17.11 -16.88 -5.34
CA ILE A 106 -16.60 -16.91 -6.71
C ILE A 106 -15.50 -17.95 -6.77
N VAL A 107 -15.80 -19.05 -7.46
CA VAL A 107 -14.92 -20.23 -7.59
C VAL A 107 -14.73 -20.59 -9.05
N VAL A 108 -13.81 -21.51 -9.32
CA VAL A 108 -13.54 -22.00 -10.68
C VAL A 108 -14.05 -23.44 -10.80
N GLY A 109 -15.17 -23.60 -11.50
CA GLY A 109 -15.66 -24.90 -11.96
C GLY A 109 -15.00 -25.31 -13.28
N ASP A 110 -15.60 -26.27 -13.96
CA ASP A 110 -15.18 -26.66 -15.31
C ASP A 110 -16.30 -27.22 -16.17
N GLU A 111 -16.16 -27.03 -17.48
CA GLU A 111 -16.88 -27.76 -18.53
C GLU A 111 -15.85 -28.64 -19.27
N CYS A 112 -15.80 -29.94 -18.95
CA CYS A 112 -14.78 -30.86 -19.48
C CYS A 112 -13.35 -30.31 -19.27
N TRP A 113 -13.01 -29.98 -18.02
CA TRP A 113 -11.72 -29.40 -17.62
C TRP A 113 -11.40 -28.02 -18.20
N LYS A 114 -12.28 -27.42 -19.02
CA LYS A 114 -12.20 -26.02 -19.41
C LYS A 114 -12.65 -25.18 -18.21
N PRO A 115 -11.80 -24.34 -17.60
CA PRO A 115 -12.18 -23.60 -16.42
C PRO A 115 -13.31 -22.61 -16.71
N VAL A 116 -14.34 -22.62 -15.86
CA VAL A 116 -15.47 -21.68 -15.93
C VAL A 116 -15.60 -21.01 -14.57
N SER A 117 -15.79 -19.69 -14.57
CA SER A 117 -16.03 -18.93 -13.33
C SER A 117 -17.46 -19.17 -12.88
N LEU A 118 -17.66 -19.58 -11.62
CA LEU A 118 -18.98 -19.90 -11.07
C LEU A 118 -19.29 -19.03 -9.85
N ILE A 119 -20.57 -18.72 -9.68
CA ILE A 119 -21.12 -18.11 -8.48
C ILE A 119 -21.82 -19.21 -7.68
N VAL A 120 -21.35 -19.48 -6.47
CA VAL A 120 -21.96 -20.47 -5.58
C VAL A 120 -22.61 -19.75 -4.39
N GLN A 121 -23.92 -19.90 -4.24
CA GLN A 121 -24.67 -19.29 -3.12
C GLN A 121 -25.14 -20.32 -2.09
N ASN A 122 -25.35 -21.58 -2.51
CA ASN A 122 -25.70 -22.66 -1.59
C ASN A 122 -24.43 -23.36 -1.10
N PRO A 123 -24.25 -23.54 0.22
CA PRO A 123 -23.06 -24.20 0.78
C PRO A 123 -22.84 -25.61 0.24
N GLU A 124 -23.91 -26.38 -0.02
CA GLU A 124 -23.85 -27.75 -0.55
C GLU A 124 -23.28 -27.81 -1.98
N ASP A 125 -23.39 -26.72 -2.75
CA ASP A 125 -22.92 -26.68 -4.13
C ASP A 125 -21.39 -26.45 -4.24
N ILE A 126 -20.72 -26.11 -3.13
CA ILE A 126 -19.26 -25.87 -3.10
C ILE A 126 -18.47 -27.12 -3.50
N GLU A 127 -18.93 -28.30 -3.07
CA GLU A 127 -18.26 -29.59 -3.31
C GLU A 127 -18.10 -29.89 -4.81
N LYS A 128 -19.06 -29.43 -5.63
CA LYS A 128 -19.04 -29.61 -7.10
C LYS A 128 -17.87 -28.86 -7.77
N SER A 129 -17.26 -27.90 -7.09
CA SER A 129 -16.15 -27.08 -7.62
C SER A 129 -14.75 -27.54 -7.19
N ALA A 130 -14.63 -28.54 -6.30
CA ALA A 130 -13.40 -28.87 -5.54
C ALA A 130 -12.23 -29.52 -6.33
N LYS A 131 -12.35 -29.69 -7.65
CA LYS A 131 -11.28 -30.24 -8.51
C LYS A 131 -10.22 -29.18 -8.83
N SER A 132 -8.94 -29.55 -8.94
CA SER A 132 -7.91 -28.62 -9.46
C SER A 132 -7.91 -28.53 -10.96
N LYS A 133 -7.87 -27.30 -11.46
CA LYS A 133 -7.76 -26.99 -12.88
C LYS A 133 -6.48 -26.19 -13.12
N TYR A 134 -5.67 -26.65 -14.06
CA TYR A 134 -4.36 -26.06 -14.38
C TYR A 134 -4.39 -25.19 -15.65
N ALA A 135 -5.56 -25.09 -16.30
CA ALA A 135 -5.77 -24.21 -17.43
C ALA A 135 -6.11 -22.77 -17.00
N VAL A 136 -5.95 -21.81 -17.90
CA VAL A 136 -6.32 -20.39 -17.67
C VAL A 136 -7.81 -20.27 -17.29
N SER A 137 -8.09 -19.54 -16.20
CA SER A 137 -9.44 -19.22 -15.75
C SER A 137 -9.68 -17.70 -15.71
N THR A 138 -10.94 -17.31 -15.91
CA THR A 138 -11.41 -15.92 -15.77
C THR A 138 -12.17 -15.75 -14.46
N LEU A 139 -12.50 -14.50 -14.13
CA LEU A 139 -13.27 -14.13 -12.95
C LEU A 139 -14.52 -13.32 -13.32
N GLU A 140 -15.10 -13.58 -14.50
CA GLU A 140 -16.26 -12.85 -15.03
C GLU A 140 -17.49 -12.97 -14.11
N ALA A 141 -17.62 -14.11 -13.42
CA ALA A 141 -18.66 -14.36 -12.41
C ALA A 141 -18.69 -13.30 -11.30
N LEU A 142 -17.56 -12.64 -11.01
CA LEU A 142 -17.52 -11.55 -10.03
C LEU A 142 -18.37 -10.35 -10.47
N ARG A 143 -18.39 -10.04 -11.76
CA ARG A 143 -19.21 -8.95 -12.29
C ARG A 143 -20.68 -9.34 -12.35
N GLU A 144 -20.95 -10.55 -12.84
CA GLU A 144 -22.29 -11.13 -12.88
C GLU A 144 -22.92 -11.16 -11.48
N ALA A 145 -22.16 -11.52 -10.44
CA ALA A 145 -22.60 -11.48 -9.04
C ALA A 145 -23.08 -10.08 -8.62
N GLY A 146 -22.36 -9.03 -9.01
CA GLY A 146 -22.77 -7.65 -8.74
C GLY A 146 -24.04 -7.26 -9.49
N GLU A 147 -24.16 -7.67 -10.75
CA GLU A 147 -25.35 -7.48 -11.58
C GLU A 147 -26.58 -8.20 -10.98
N MET A 148 -26.40 -9.42 -10.46
CA MET A 148 -27.39 -10.20 -9.72
C MET A 148 -27.76 -9.60 -8.35
N GLY A 149 -27.00 -8.63 -7.84
CA GLY A 149 -27.26 -7.98 -6.56
C GLY A 149 -26.70 -8.68 -5.34
N ILE A 150 -25.74 -9.59 -5.53
CA ILE A 150 -24.94 -10.17 -4.45
C ILE A 150 -24.09 -9.04 -3.83
N GLU A 151 -24.10 -8.89 -2.51
CA GLU A 151 -23.43 -7.77 -1.84
C GLU A 151 -22.01 -8.11 -1.40
N LYS A 152 -21.80 -9.30 -0.80
CA LYS A 152 -20.51 -9.74 -0.27
C LYS A 152 -20.09 -11.07 -0.86
N VAL A 153 -18.84 -11.16 -1.31
CA VAL A 153 -18.30 -12.42 -1.86
C VAL A 153 -16.95 -12.80 -1.27
N ALA A 154 -16.69 -14.10 -1.22
CA ALA A 154 -15.34 -14.64 -1.15
C ALA A 154 -14.88 -15.00 -2.57
N VAL A 155 -13.61 -14.76 -2.90
CA VAL A 155 -13.05 -15.12 -4.21
C VAL A 155 -11.86 -16.03 -4.01
N VAL A 156 -11.89 -17.21 -4.66
CA VAL A 156 -10.74 -18.11 -4.75
C VAL A 156 -9.99 -17.80 -6.04
N GLY A 157 -8.69 -17.55 -5.95
CA GLY A 157 -7.91 -17.16 -7.12
C GLY A 157 -6.44 -17.53 -7.06
N LEU A 158 -5.83 -17.58 -8.24
CA LEU A 158 -4.38 -17.69 -8.40
C LEU A 158 -3.69 -16.37 -8.00
N PRO A 159 -2.37 -16.37 -7.71
CA PRO A 159 -1.66 -15.17 -7.24
C PRO A 159 -1.86 -13.94 -8.15
N CYS A 160 -1.86 -14.13 -9.48
CA CYS A 160 -2.10 -13.03 -10.42
C CYS A 160 -3.53 -12.46 -10.39
N GLN A 161 -4.53 -13.27 -10.03
CA GLN A 161 -5.92 -12.84 -9.86
C GLN A 161 -6.07 -12.09 -8.52
N ILE A 162 -5.54 -12.67 -7.44
CA ILE A 162 -5.50 -12.04 -6.11
C ILE A 162 -4.84 -10.67 -6.19
N ALA A 163 -3.70 -10.55 -6.88
CA ALA A 163 -3.02 -9.28 -7.09
C ALA A 163 -3.92 -8.22 -7.78
N GLY A 164 -4.63 -8.60 -8.84
CA GLY A 164 -5.55 -7.70 -9.53
C GLY A 164 -6.73 -7.29 -8.65
N LEU A 165 -7.32 -8.23 -7.90
CA LEU A 165 -8.47 -7.98 -7.03
C LEU A 165 -8.11 -7.18 -5.77
N ARG A 166 -6.95 -7.43 -5.16
CA ARG A 166 -6.47 -6.62 -4.04
C ARG A 166 -6.19 -5.19 -4.49
N LYS A 167 -5.62 -5.00 -5.68
CA LYS A 167 -5.50 -3.67 -6.29
C LYS A 167 -6.84 -2.99 -6.52
N LEU A 168 -7.89 -3.75 -6.85
CA LEU A 168 -9.25 -3.21 -6.97
C LEU A 168 -9.79 -2.76 -5.59
N GLN A 169 -9.63 -3.55 -4.53
CA GLN A 169 -10.02 -3.15 -3.16
C GLN A 169 -9.32 -1.86 -2.71
N TYR A 170 -8.06 -1.68 -3.10
CA TYR A 170 -7.24 -0.51 -2.75
C TYR A 170 -7.18 0.56 -3.85
N PHE A 171 -8.01 0.45 -4.89
CA PHE A 171 -7.97 1.35 -6.05
C PHE A 171 -7.97 2.85 -5.68
N PRO A 172 -8.77 3.34 -4.71
CA PRO A 172 -8.75 4.76 -4.32
C PRO A 172 -7.36 5.25 -3.84
N TYR A 173 -6.52 4.37 -3.30
CA TYR A 173 -5.17 4.70 -2.82
C TYR A 173 -4.07 4.45 -3.86
N LEU A 174 -4.41 3.80 -4.98
CA LEU A 174 -3.49 3.53 -6.10
C LEU A 174 -3.71 4.52 -7.25
N ALA A 175 -4.97 4.80 -7.59
CA ALA A 175 -5.36 5.71 -8.66
C ALA A 175 -5.55 7.15 -8.17
N LYS A 176 -5.38 8.11 -9.09
CA LYS A 176 -5.54 9.56 -8.84
C LYS A 176 -6.93 10.08 -9.28
N TYR A 177 -7.90 9.19 -9.47
CA TYR A 177 -9.25 9.48 -9.95
C TYR A 177 -10.25 8.44 -9.38
N ASP A 178 -11.55 8.76 -9.46
CA ASP A 178 -12.63 7.86 -8.98
C ASP A 178 -12.91 6.73 -9.98
N GLY A 179 -13.78 5.79 -9.61
CA GLY A 179 -14.22 4.74 -10.54
C GLY A 179 -14.80 5.29 -11.85
N GLU A 180 -14.66 4.51 -12.93
CA GLU A 180 -15.08 4.93 -14.26
C GLU A 180 -16.59 4.80 -14.46
N LEU A 181 -17.22 5.86 -14.97
CA LEU A 181 -18.60 5.80 -15.42
C LEU A 181 -18.67 5.19 -16.82
N GLY A 182 -19.58 4.24 -16.99
CA GLY A 182 -19.94 3.70 -18.30
C GLY A 182 -20.78 4.66 -19.13
N LYS A 183 -21.11 4.27 -20.36
CA LYS A 183 -21.98 5.00 -21.30
C LYS A 183 -23.36 5.30 -20.68
N ASN A 184 -23.80 4.48 -19.74
CA ASN A 184 -25.03 4.64 -18.96
C ASN A 184 -24.91 5.65 -17.78
N GLY A 185 -23.75 6.27 -17.59
CA GLY A 185 -23.49 7.21 -16.49
C GLY A 185 -23.33 6.55 -15.12
N LYS A 186 -23.16 5.23 -15.05
CA LYS A 186 -23.03 4.47 -13.79
C LYS A 186 -21.67 3.77 -13.71
N LEU A 187 -21.20 3.52 -12.48
CA LEU A 187 -20.04 2.67 -12.22
C LEU A 187 -20.35 1.20 -12.54
N ALA A 188 -19.30 0.41 -12.81
CA ALA A 188 -19.43 -1.05 -12.79
C ALA A 188 -19.95 -1.49 -11.41
N LYS A 189 -21.05 -2.26 -11.40
CA LYS A 189 -21.62 -2.78 -10.15
C LYS A 189 -20.87 -4.06 -9.80
N LEU A 190 -20.06 -4.00 -8.76
CA LEU A 190 -19.28 -5.12 -8.25
C LEU A 190 -19.64 -5.38 -6.78
N PRO A 191 -19.70 -6.66 -6.35
CA PRO A 191 -19.87 -6.98 -4.94
C PRO A 191 -18.64 -6.55 -4.15
N LYS A 192 -18.81 -6.35 -2.84
CA LYS A 192 -17.69 -6.22 -1.92
C LYS A 192 -16.97 -7.56 -1.83
N ILE A 193 -15.72 -7.59 -2.24
CA ILE A 193 -14.83 -8.72 -2.01
C ILE A 193 -14.49 -8.72 -0.52
N GLU A 194 -15.11 -9.61 0.25
CA GLU A 194 -14.93 -9.70 1.70
C GLU A 194 -13.70 -10.52 2.06
N TYR A 195 -13.48 -11.63 1.33
CA TYR A 195 -12.34 -12.54 1.50
C TYR A 195 -11.67 -12.86 0.17
N LEU A 196 -10.35 -12.83 0.14
CA LEU A 196 -9.49 -13.30 -0.94
C LEU A 196 -8.74 -14.55 -0.49
N ILE A 197 -9.06 -15.70 -1.09
CA ILE A 197 -8.42 -16.98 -0.81
C ILE A 197 -7.47 -17.30 -1.96
N GLY A 198 -6.18 -17.18 -1.71
CA GLY A 198 -5.12 -17.43 -2.68
C GLY A 198 -4.78 -18.91 -2.78
N LEU A 199 -4.55 -19.39 -3.99
CA LEU A 199 -3.99 -20.72 -4.24
C LEU A 199 -2.50 -20.64 -4.54
N LEU A 200 -1.71 -21.61 -4.05
CA LEU A 200 -0.32 -21.77 -4.47
C LEU A 200 -0.28 -22.10 -5.97
N CYS A 201 0.59 -21.43 -6.72
CA CYS A 201 0.63 -21.57 -8.17
C CYS A 201 2.06 -21.45 -8.71
N THR A 202 2.54 -22.49 -9.39
CA THR A 202 3.80 -22.42 -10.15
C THR A 202 3.57 -21.85 -11.55
N GLU A 203 2.60 -22.39 -12.29
CA GLU A 203 2.26 -22.01 -13.65
C GLU A 203 0.84 -22.44 -14.04
N LYS A 204 0.39 -21.99 -15.22
CA LYS A 204 -0.89 -22.37 -15.84
C LYS A 204 -0.70 -22.53 -17.34
N PHE A 205 -1.55 -23.35 -17.94
CA PHE A 205 -1.48 -23.75 -19.34
C PHE A 205 -2.65 -23.20 -20.14
N GLU A 206 -2.45 -23.01 -21.44
CA GLU A 206 -3.59 -22.81 -22.34
C GLU A 206 -4.37 -24.12 -22.44
N TYR A 207 -5.70 -24.02 -22.51
CA TYR A 207 -6.56 -25.21 -22.57
C TYR A 207 -6.25 -26.07 -23.81
N ASP A 208 -6.03 -25.44 -24.96
CA ASP A 208 -5.69 -26.14 -26.20
C ASP A 208 -4.31 -26.79 -26.14
N LYS A 209 -3.33 -26.16 -25.46
CA LYS A 209 -2.00 -26.75 -25.24
C LYS A 209 -2.04 -27.94 -24.29
N LEU A 210 -2.93 -27.91 -23.30
CA LEU A 210 -3.20 -29.06 -22.45
C LEU A 210 -3.81 -30.20 -23.27
N LYS A 211 -4.82 -29.92 -24.11
CA LYS A 211 -5.43 -30.90 -25.02
C LYS A 211 -4.41 -31.50 -25.99
N GLU A 212 -3.56 -30.69 -26.61
CA GLU A 212 -2.49 -31.15 -27.49
C GLU A 212 -1.53 -32.09 -26.75
N ALA A 213 -1.18 -31.80 -25.50
CA ALA A 213 -0.31 -32.66 -24.69
C ALA A 213 -0.96 -34.02 -24.36
N LEU A 214 -2.26 -34.03 -24.06
CA LEU A 214 -3.02 -35.27 -23.83
C LEU A 214 -3.14 -36.10 -25.09
N ALA A 215 -3.50 -35.47 -26.22
CA ALA A 215 -3.65 -36.12 -27.51
C ALA A 215 -2.35 -36.76 -28.02
N LYS A 216 -1.19 -36.16 -27.74
CA LYS A 216 0.13 -36.74 -28.04
C LYS A 216 0.42 -38.04 -27.28
N ASN A 217 -0.33 -38.31 -26.21
CA ASN A 217 -0.24 -39.53 -25.41
C ASN A 217 -1.48 -40.41 -25.57
N ASP A 218 -2.29 -40.18 -26.62
CA ASP A 218 -3.54 -40.90 -26.92
C ASP A 218 -4.60 -40.82 -25.80
N ILE A 219 -4.54 -39.79 -24.96
CA ILE A 219 -5.50 -39.53 -23.88
C ILE A 219 -6.53 -38.52 -24.35
N LYS A 220 -7.81 -38.86 -24.25
CA LYS A 220 -8.91 -37.91 -24.44
C LYS A 220 -9.19 -37.17 -23.14
N ILE A 221 -9.43 -35.86 -23.21
CA ILE A 221 -9.64 -35.03 -22.01
C ILE A 221 -10.91 -35.43 -21.25
N GLU A 222 -11.89 -35.98 -21.98
CA GLU A 222 -13.16 -36.48 -21.46
C GLU A 222 -12.97 -37.71 -20.55
N ASP A 223 -11.91 -38.49 -20.77
CA ASP A 223 -11.61 -39.70 -20.01
C ASP A 223 -10.80 -39.40 -18.72
N VAL A 224 -10.38 -38.14 -18.53
CA VAL A 224 -9.59 -37.73 -17.36
C VAL A 224 -10.48 -37.52 -16.14
N LYS A 225 -10.20 -38.25 -15.06
CA LYS A 225 -10.88 -38.12 -13.76
C LYS A 225 -10.19 -37.12 -12.84
N LYS A 226 -8.87 -37.00 -12.90
CA LYS A 226 -8.10 -36.09 -12.05
C LYS A 226 -6.79 -35.66 -12.70
N PHE A 227 -6.46 -34.38 -12.53
CA PHE A 227 -5.10 -33.86 -12.72
C PHE A 227 -4.43 -33.62 -11.37
N ASP A 228 -3.12 -33.81 -11.32
CA ASP A 228 -2.28 -33.44 -10.18
C ASP A 228 -0.90 -32.99 -10.70
N ILE A 229 -0.16 -32.17 -9.94
CA ILE A 229 1.20 -31.78 -10.28
C ILE A 229 2.13 -32.22 -9.16
N LYS A 230 3.00 -33.19 -9.48
CA LYS A 230 4.01 -33.69 -8.53
C LYS A 230 5.38 -33.78 -9.18
N LYS A 231 6.38 -33.23 -8.50
CA LYS A 231 7.80 -33.30 -8.89
C LYS A 231 8.05 -32.89 -10.35
N GLY A 232 7.39 -31.83 -10.80
CA GLY A 232 7.56 -31.27 -12.16
C GLY A 232 6.90 -32.09 -13.28
N LYS A 233 5.93 -32.96 -12.94
CA LYS A 233 5.13 -33.72 -13.90
C LYS A 233 3.64 -33.46 -13.65
N LEU A 234 2.88 -33.35 -14.73
CA LEU A 234 1.43 -33.44 -14.73
C LEU A 234 1.07 -34.92 -14.64
N ILE A 235 0.42 -35.30 -13.54
CA ILE A 235 -0.15 -36.62 -13.32
C ILE A 235 -1.61 -36.58 -13.79
N ILE A 236 -1.99 -37.57 -14.59
CA ILE A 236 -3.31 -37.68 -15.21
C ILE A 236 -3.87 -39.03 -14.81
N ILE A 237 -5.00 -39.03 -14.12
CA ILE A 237 -5.64 -40.26 -13.66
C ILE A 237 -6.91 -40.45 -14.49
N THR A 238 -6.99 -41.59 -15.17
CA THR A 238 -8.18 -42.05 -15.93
C THR A 238 -8.88 -43.16 -15.15
N GLU A 239 -9.89 -43.84 -15.74
CA GLU A 239 -10.48 -45.01 -15.09
C GLU A 239 -9.50 -46.18 -14.99
N ASP A 240 -8.63 -46.34 -16.00
CA ASP A 240 -7.83 -47.54 -16.20
C ASP A 240 -6.36 -47.37 -15.78
N GLU A 241 -5.78 -46.18 -16.01
CA GLU A 241 -4.34 -45.94 -15.83
C GLU A 241 -3.99 -44.53 -15.31
N GLU A 242 -2.77 -44.41 -14.75
CA GLU A 242 -2.13 -43.16 -14.36
C GLU A 242 -1.01 -42.79 -15.35
N TYR A 243 -1.15 -41.65 -16.02
CA TYR A 243 -0.16 -41.11 -16.96
C TYR A 243 0.65 -39.97 -16.33
N LYS A 244 1.88 -39.79 -16.81
CA LYS A 244 2.82 -38.77 -16.33
C LYS A 244 3.46 -38.00 -17.47
N ILE A 245 3.04 -36.76 -17.67
CA ILE A 245 3.63 -35.86 -18.68
C ILE A 245 4.56 -34.86 -17.98
N PRO A 246 5.85 -34.75 -18.38
CA PRO A 246 6.73 -33.70 -17.86
C PRO A 246 6.18 -32.31 -18.18
N LEU A 247 6.13 -31.40 -17.19
CA LEU A 247 5.57 -30.05 -17.39
C LEU A 247 6.30 -29.23 -18.46
N LYS A 248 7.60 -29.49 -18.62
CA LYS A 248 8.45 -28.87 -19.66
C LYS A 248 7.98 -29.17 -21.11
N ASP A 249 7.19 -30.23 -21.29
CA ASP A 249 6.69 -30.66 -22.60
C ASP A 249 5.31 -30.02 -22.91
N ILE A 250 4.74 -29.29 -21.94
CA ILE A 250 3.49 -28.53 -22.08
C ILE A 250 3.84 -27.05 -22.09
N GLU A 251 3.37 -26.33 -23.11
CA GLU A 251 3.63 -24.91 -23.23
C GLU A 251 2.87 -24.12 -22.14
N MET A 252 3.61 -23.48 -21.24
CA MET A 252 3.05 -22.61 -20.20
C MET A 252 2.58 -21.27 -20.79
N ASN A 253 1.61 -20.63 -20.13
CA ASN A 253 1.25 -19.24 -20.43
C ASN A 253 2.49 -18.32 -20.36
N ALA A 254 2.76 -17.58 -21.43
CA ALA A 254 3.94 -16.72 -21.55
C ALA A 254 4.07 -15.73 -20.38
N GLY A 255 2.95 -15.15 -19.94
CA GLY A 255 2.93 -14.21 -18.82
C GLY A 255 3.34 -14.82 -17.48
N CYS A 256 3.34 -16.15 -17.31
CA CYS A 256 3.83 -16.82 -16.10
C CYS A 256 5.36 -16.76 -15.99
N LYS A 257 6.09 -16.61 -17.10
CA LYS A 257 7.55 -16.40 -17.09
C LYS A 257 7.92 -15.09 -16.40
N MET A 258 7.04 -14.10 -16.44
CA MET A 258 7.20 -12.82 -15.76
C MET A 258 6.57 -12.79 -14.35
N CYS A 259 6.17 -13.94 -13.78
CA CYS A 259 5.53 -14.00 -12.46
C CYS A 259 6.56 -14.26 -11.35
N ARG A 260 6.51 -13.43 -10.30
CA ARG A 260 7.36 -13.57 -9.09
C ARG A 260 6.64 -14.25 -7.92
N ASP A 261 5.31 -14.21 -7.92
CA ASP A 261 4.48 -14.62 -6.79
C ASP A 261 4.05 -16.09 -6.93
N PHE A 262 4.45 -16.93 -5.98
CA PHE A 262 4.09 -18.35 -5.90
C PHE A 262 2.88 -18.60 -5.02
N ASP A 263 2.85 -17.93 -3.87
CA ASP A 263 2.02 -18.27 -2.71
C ASP A 263 0.95 -17.22 -2.40
N ALA A 264 0.61 -16.36 -3.37
CA ALA A 264 -0.47 -15.39 -3.29
C ALA A 264 -0.32 -14.44 -2.09
N GLU A 265 0.82 -13.75 -2.03
CA GLU A 265 1.23 -12.87 -0.91
C GLU A 265 0.21 -11.77 -0.55
N MET A 266 -0.72 -11.44 -1.46
CA MET A 266 -1.76 -10.43 -1.24
C MET A 266 -3.16 -11.00 -0.90
N ALA A 267 -3.26 -12.31 -0.65
CA ALA A 267 -4.49 -12.95 -0.20
C ALA A 267 -4.75 -12.66 1.29
N ASP A 268 -5.96 -12.95 1.78
CA ASP A 268 -6.24 -13.02 3.22
C ASP A 268 -5.75 -14.34 3.81
N VAL A 269 -5.91 -15.42 3.04
CA VAL A 269 -5.37 -16.75 3.33
C VAL A 269 -4.83 -17.35 2.05
N SER A 270 -3.68 -18.00 2.11
CA SER A 270 -3.11 -18.76 0.99
C SER A 270 -3.09 -20.24 1.29
N VAL A 271 -3.53 -21.06 0.33
CA VAL A 271 -3.75 -22.50 0.54
C VAL A 271 -3.12 -23.32 -0.60
N GLY A 272 -2.49 -24.45 -0.25
CA GLY A 272 -2.02 -25.46 -1.20
C GLY A 272 -1.29 -26.61 -0.51
N CYS A 273 -0.89 -27.66 -1.23
CA CYS A 273 -0.30 -28.88 -0.64
C CYS A 273 1.20 -28.83 -0.31
N VAL A 274 1.92 -27.75 -0.66
CA VAL A 274 3.38 -27.75 -0.54
C VAL A 274 3.80 -27.41 0.89
N GLY A 275 4.55 -28.33 1.52
CA GLY A 275 5.06 -28.16 2.89
C GLY A 275 4.20 -28.83 3.96
N SER A 276 3.01 -29.34 3.60
CA SER A 276 2.13 -30.06 4.51
C SER A 276 2.29 -31.59 4.37
N PRO A 277 1.90 -32.37 5.40
CA PRO A 277 1.81 -33.82 5.29
C PRO A 277 0.82 -34.28 4.21
N ASP A 278 0.98 -35.51 3.72
CA ASP A 278 0.09 -36.09 2.71
C ASP A 278 -1.37 -36.09 3.20
N GLY A 279 -2.27 -35.55 2.37
CA GLY A 279 -3.70 -35.41 2.67
C GLY A 279 -4.08 -34.14 3.43
N TYR A 280 -3.11 -33.27 3.75
CA TYR A 280 -3.32 -31.96 4.36
C TYR A 280 -2.96 -30.83 3.38
N SER A 281 -3.55 -29.66 3.58
CA SER A 281 -3.16 -28.39 2.95
C SER A 281 -2.28 -27.60 3.89
N THR A 282 -1.26 -26.96 3.34
CA THR A 282 -0.62 -25.79 3.93
C THR A 282 -1.56 -24.60 3.83
N VAL A 283 -1.68 -23.86 4.92
CA VAL A 283 -2.50 -22.67 5.10
C VAL A 283 -1.59 -21.57 5.62
N THR A 284 -1.48 -20.48 4.88
CA THR A 284 -0.75 -19.28 5.31
C THR A 284 -1.75 -18.17 5.57
N ILE A 285 -1.88 -17.76 6.83
CA ILE A 285 -2.75 -16.65 7.23
C ILE A 285 -1.97 -15.36 7.00
N ARG A 286 -2.60 -14.43 6.26
CA ARG A 286 -1.94 -13.21 5.80
C ARG A 286 -2.55 -11.92 6.33
N THR A 287 -3.81 -11.92 6.72
CA THR A 287 -4.49 -10.73 7.25
C THR A 287 -5.26 -11.09 8.52
N GLU A 288 -5.67 -10.08 9.30
CA GLU A 288 -6.56 -10.28 10.45
C GLU A 288 -7.87 -10.97 10.03
N LYS A 289 -8.40 -10.65 8.85
CA LYS A 289 -9.60 -11.34 8.32
C LYS A 289 -9.33 -12.80 8.02
N GLY A 290 -8.12 -13.12 7.56
CA GLY A 290 -7.71 -14.49 7.26
C GLY A 290 -7.79 -15.42 8.47
N GLU A 291 -7.71 -14.88 9.69
CA GLU A 291 -7.83 -15.65 10.94
C GLU A 291 -9.17 -16.37 11.08
N GLU A 292 -10.22 -15.91 10.40
CA GLU A 292 -11.53 -16.58 10.39
C GLU A 292 -11.45 -18.05 9.94
N ILE A 293 -10.41 -18.43 9.17
CA ILE A 293 -10.23 -19.83 8.76
C ILE A 293 -10.01 -20.78 9.95
N LYS A 294 -9.46 -20.31 11.07
CA LYS A 294 -9.28 -21.10 12.30
C LYS A 294 -10.61 -21.56 12.90
N ASN A 295 -11.71 -20.86 12.60
CA ASN A 295 -13.06 -21.25 13.04
C ASN A 295 -13.66 -22.34 12.15
N ALA A 296 -13.11 -22.56 10.96
CA ALA A 296 -13.64 -23.49 9.96
C ALA A 296 -12.82 -24.79 9.86
N VAL A 297 -11.52 -24.73 10.14
CA VAL A 297 -10.59 -25.84 9.96
C VAL A 297 -9.62 -25.90 11.13
N GLU A 298 -9.40 -27.10 11.68
CA GLU A 298 -8.35 -27.33 12.68
C GLU A 298 -6.96 -27.13 12.04
N LEU A 299 -6.22 -26.17 12.58
CA LEU A 299 -4.89 -25.81 12.09
C LEU A 299 -3.81 -26.28 13.06
N ASN A 300 -2.79 -26.92 12.50
CA ASN A 300 -1.66 -27.49 13.23
C ASN A 300 -0.36 -26.82 12.79
N GLU A 301 0.58 -26.71 13.71
CA GLU A 301 1.94 -26.25 13.44
C GLU A 301 2.80 -27.39 12.88
N GLY A 302 3.88 -27.02 12.17
CA GLY A 302 4.85 -27.98 11.62
C GLY A 302 4.88 -28.05 10.09
N VAL A 303 4.52 -26.96 9.41
CA VAL A 303 4.71 -26.84 7.95
C VAL A 303 6.20 -26.83 7.62
N GLU A 304 6.62 -27.67 6.67
CA GLU A 304 7.96 -27.60 6.11
C GLU A 304 8.08 -26.40 5.15
N LEU A 305 8.82 -25.37 5.56
CA LEU A 305 8.98 -24.15 4.76
C LEU A 305 9.97 -24.31 3.59
N ALA A 306 10.97 -25.20 3.72
CA ALA A 306 11.99 -25.37 2.69
C ALA A 306 11.43 -25.75 1.30
N PRO A 307 10.43 -26.64 1.17
CA PRO A 307 9.72 -26.87 -0.09
C PRO A 307 9.04 -25.62 -0.69
N ILE A 308 8.45 -24.77 0.15
CA ILE A 308 7.76 -23.54 -0.27
C ILE A 308 8.78 -22.54 -0.81
N GLU A 309 9.85 -22.29 -0.05
CA GLU A 309 10.94 -21.38 -0.44
C GLU A 309 11.63 -21.83 -1.73
N LYS A 310 11.82 -23.14 -1.91
CA LYS A 310 12.36 -23.69 -3.16
C LYS A 310 11.48 -23.36 -4.38
N LEU A 311 10.16 -23.35 -4.23
CA LEU A 311 9.25 -22.99 -5.34
C LEU A 311 9.18 -21.49 -5.58
N LYS A 312 9.23 -20.66 -4.52
CA LYS A 312 9.41 -19.20 -4.63
C LYS A 312 10.69 -18.89 -5.42
N GLU A 313 11.81 -19.51 -5.04
CA GLU A 313 13.11 -19.34 -5.72
C GLU A 313 13.06 -19.80 -7.18
N LEU A 314 12.40 -20.93 -7.47
CA LEU A 314 12.21 -21.42 -8.83
C LEU A 314 11.48 -20.40 -9.70
N LYS A 315 10.42 -19.75 -9.20
CA LYS A 315 9.72 -18.68 -9.94
C LYS A 315 10.61 -17.47 -10.13
N LEU A 316 11.33 -17.04 -9.11
CA LEU A 316 12.25 -15.91 -9.20
C LEU A 316 13.36 -16.15 -10.23
N ASN A 317 13.94 -17.35 -10.23
CA ASN A 317 14.96 -17.75 -11.20
C ASN A 317 14.40 -17.81 -12.63
N ARG A 318 13.16 -18.28 -12.81
CA ARG A 318 12.46 -18.23 -14.11
C ARG A 318 12.25 -16.79 -14.59
N PHE A 319 11.81 -15.92 -13.69
CA PHE A 319 11.63 -14.49 -13.95
C PHE A 319 12.93 -13.81 -14.37
N LYS A 320 14.02 -14.03 -13.65
CA LYS A 320 15.34 -13.46 -13.97
C LYS A 320 15.83 -13.89 -15.36
N LYS A 321 15.66 -15.18 -15.71
CA LYS A 321 15.99 -15.70 -17.05
C LYS A 321 15.17 -15.04 -18.16
N GLU A 322 13.87 -14.88 -17.96
CA GLU A 322 13.00 -14.20 -18.93
C GLU A 322 13.31 -12.71 -19.04
N LEU A 323 13.66 -12.05 -17.93
CA LEU A 323 14.06 -10.65 -17.91
C LEU A 323 15.32 -10.41 -18.75
N GLU A 324 16.37 -11.22 -18.56
CA GLU A 324 17.60 -11.12 -19.35
C GLU A 324 17.34 -11.42 -20.83
N ARG A 325 16.58 -12.48 -21.15
CA ARG A 325 16.19 -12.79 -22.54
C ARG A 325 15.49 -11.61 -23.21
N ARG A 326 14.53 -10.98 -22.52
CA ARG A 326 13.81 -9.81 -23.04
C ARG A 326 14.72 -8.60 -23.22
N LYS A 327 15.64 -8.38 -22.28
CA LYS A 327 16.64 -7.30 -22.35
C LYS A 327 17.57 -7.48 -23.55
N GLU A 328 18.11 -8.69 -23.75
CA GLU A 328 18.97 -9.03 -24.89
C GLU A 328 18.25 -8.85 -26.24
N ASN A 329 16.97 -9.25 -26.30
CA ASN A 329 16.15 -9.15 -27.50
C ASN A 329 15.51 -7.76 -27.70
N ASN A 330 15.74 -6.80 -26.80
CA ASN A 330 15.08 -5.49 -26.79
C ASN A 330 13.53 -5.60 -26.82
N GLU A 331 12.99 -6.60 -26.13
CA GLU A 331 11.55 -6.81 -25.96
C GLU A 331 10.99 -5.95 -24.82
N LYS A 332 9.67 -5.68 -24.88
CA LYS A 332 8.99 -4.88 -23.86
C LYS A 332 9.08 -5.53 -22.47
N ILE A 333 9.39 -4.71 -21.47
CA ILE A 333 9.35 -5.04 -20.04
C ILE A 333 8.54 -3.95 -19.33
N SER A 334 7.62 -4.35 -18.43
CA SER A 334 6.74 -3.41 -17.72
C SER A 334 7.27 -2.93 -16.38
N PHE A 335 8.30 -3.58 -15.82
CA PHE A 335 8.91 -3.24 -14.52
C PHE A 335 7.90 -3.08 -13.38
N TYR A 336 6.80 -3.86 -13.44
CA TYR A 336 5.66 -3.72 -12.54
C TYR A 336 6.01 -3.93 -11.06
N TRP A 337 7.07 -4.73 -10.79
CA TRP A 337 7.55 -5.08 -9.45
C TRP A 337 8.30 -3.93 -8.77
N LEU A 338 8.70 -2.89 -9.50
CA LEU A 338 9.32 -1.72 -8.87
C LEU A 338 8.34 -0.98 -7.93
N ALA A 339 7.03 -1.24 -8.05
CA ALA A 339 6.01 -0.77 -7.12
C ALA A 339 5.96 -1.58 -5.80
N ASP A 340 6.82 -2.59 -5.64
CA ASP A 340 7.02 -3.32 -4.38
C ASP A 340 7.91 -2.54 -3.40
N TYR A 341 8.61 -1.52 -3.88
CA TYR A 341 9.62 -0.78 -3.12
C TYR A 341 9.15 0.63 -2.77
N ALA A 342 9.40 1.01 -1.51
CA ALA A 342 9.13 2.34 -1.00
C ALA A 342 9.98 3.40 -1.74
N GLY A 343 9.41 4.57 -2.01
CA GLY A 343 10.16 5.71 -2.57
C GLY A 343 10.66 5.55 -4.01
N VAL A 344 10.37 4.43 -4.69
CA VAL A 344 10.72 4.20 -6.10
C VAL A 344 9.63 4.77 -7.00
N GLY A 345 9.97 5.76 -7.81
CA GLY A 345 9.02 6.48 -8.66
C GLY A 345 9.47 6.56 -10.10
N LYS A 346 8.52 6.40 -11.03
CA LYS A 346 8.76 6.51 -12.47
C LYS A 346 8.79 7.98 -12.90
N ARG A 347 9.80 8.34 -13.69
CA ARG A 347 10.00 9.66 -14.29
C ARG A 347 9.29 9.78 -15.64
N ALA A 348 9.21 11.02 -16.14
CA ALA A 348 8.57 11.32 -17.43
C ALA A 348 9.33 10.73 -18.63
N ASP A 349 10.64 10.53 -18.52
CA ASP A 349 11.52 9.89 -19.51
C ASP A 349 11.53 8.36 -19.44
N ASN A 350 10.68 7.76 -18.58
CA ASN A 350 10.60 6.32 -18.27
C ASN A 350 11.74 5.73 -17.43
N ASP A 351 12.74 6.53 -17.05
CA ASP A 351 13.67 6.18 -15.98
C ASP A 351 12.99 6.27 -14.61
N TYR A 352 13.76 5.98 -13.56
CA TYR A 352 13.30 5.99 -12.19
C TYR A 352 14.08 6.99 -11.34
N PHE A 353 13.44 7.35 -10.23
CA PHE A 353 14.10 7.97 -9.09
C PHE A 353 13.82 7.13 -7.84
N ILE A 354 14.74 7.19 -6.88
CA ILE A 354 14.57 6.59 -5.56
C ILE A 354 14.71 7.70 -4.52
N ARG A 355 13.68 7.88 -3.70
CA ARG A 355 13.70 8.83 -2.60
C ARG A 355 14.17 8.14 -1.32
N VAL A 356 15.28 8.60 -0.77
CA VAL A 356 15.74 8.26 0.57
C VAL A 356 14.97 9.12 1.56
N ARG A 357 14.33 8.49 2.54
CA ARG A 357 13.58 9.19 3.58
C ARG A 357 14.52 10.12 4.35
N ALA A 358 14.01 11.30 4.71
CA ALA A 358 14.81 12.26 5.47
C ALA A 358 15.09 11.73 6.89
N LYS A 359 16.33 11.89 7.37
CA LYS A 359 16.64 11.65 8.79
C LYS A 359 15.95 12.70 9.67
N PRO A 360 15.68 12.42 10.95
CA PRO A 360 15.04 13.38 11.86
C PRO A 360 15.73 14.76 11.82
N ALA A 361 14.93 15.81 11.61
CA ALA A 361 15.38 17.19 11.41
C ALA A 361 16.41 17.43 10.29
N GLY A 362 16.64 16.45 9.40
CA GLY A 362 17.58 16.55 8.29
C GLY A 362 19.05 16.46 8.70
N TRP A 363 19.36 15.87 9.87
CA TRP A 363 20.74 15.63 10.29
C TRP A 363 21.27 14.33 9.68
N TYR A 364 22.38 14.43 8.94
CA TYR A 364 23.07 13.29 8.36
C TYR A 364 24.50 13.22 8.89
N SER A 365 24.97 12.01 9.18
CA SER A 365 26.39 11.75 9.38
C SER A 365 27.14 11.81 8.04
N LEU A 366 28.45 12.07 8.13
CA LEU A 366 29.31 12.07 6.96
C LEU A 366 29.33 10.70 6.26
N ASP A 367 29.27 9.61 7.03
CA ASP A 367 29.32 8.26 6.48
C ASP A 367 28.03 7.90 5.75
N GLU A 368 26.86 8.30 6.25
CA GLU A 368 25.59 8.16 5.51
C GLU A 368 25.63 8.90 4.17
N VAL A 369 26.14 10.14 4.16
CA VAL A 369 26.25 10.93 2.92
C VAL A 369 27.24 10.27 1.95
N LYS A 370 28.38 9.77 2.44
CA LYS A 370 29.35 9.03 1.60
C LYS A 370 28.74 7.77 0.99
N GLU A 371 27.97 7.00 1.76
CA GLU A 371 27.30 5.81 1.22
C GLU A 371 26.25 6.19 0.16
N ILE A 372 25.47 7.26 0.36
CA ILE A 372 24.54 7.77 -0.67
C ILE A 372 25.30 8.16 -1.94
N VAL A 373 26.44 8.86 -1.82
CA VAL A 373 27.27 9.24 -2.97
C VAL A 373 27.81 8.01 -3.68
N LYS A 374 28.40 7.06 -2.95
CA LYS A 374 28.97 5.83 -3.49
C LYS A 374 27.94 4.99 -4.23
N ILE A 375 26.75 4.81 -3.65
CA ILE A 375 25.64 4.09 -4.30
C ILE A 375 25.18 4.87 -5.54
N THR A 376 25.05 6.20 -5.46
CA THR A 376 24.69 7.02 -6.63
C THR A 376 25.69 6.84 -7.77
N GLU A 377 26.99 6.92 -7.48
CA GLU A 377 28.07 6.75 -8.46
C GLU A 377 28.04 5.36 -9.11
N LYS A 378 27.82 4.31 -8.32
CA LYS A 378 27.74 2.91 -8.79
C LYS A 378 26.70 2.72 -9.90
N TYR A 379 25.60 3.47 -9.87
CA TYR A 379 24.50 3.35 -10.82
C TYR A 379 24.35 4.57 -11.75
N ASP A 380 25.39 5.41 -11.87
CA ASP A 380 25.41 6.62 -12.72
C ASP A 380 24.23 7.57 -12.45
N GLY A 381 23.80 7.65 -11.19
CA GLY A 381 22.67 8.47 -10.76
C GLY A 381 23.02 9.94 -10.55
N LYS A 382 21.99 10.76 -10.29
CA LYS A 382 22.14 12.15 -9.85
C LYS A 382 21.37 12.42 -8.59
N ILE A 383 22.02 13.04 -7.60
CA ILE A 383 21.37 13.41 -6.34
C ILE A 383 20.67 14.76 -6.48
N LYS A 384 19.43 14.81 -5.98
CA LYS A 384 18.68 16.04 -5.73
C LYS A 384 18.29 16.08 -4.26
N MET A 385 18.54 17.20 -3.60
CA MET A 385 18.05 17.44 -2.25
C MET A 385 16.59 17.92 -2.28
N THR A 386 15.75 17.33 -1.43
CA THR A 386 14.33 17.67 -1.34
C THR A 386 14.10 18.83 -0.38
N ASN A 387 12.96 19.52 -0.51
CA ASN A 387 12.56 20.57 0.42
C ASN A 387 12.16 20.08 1.83
N ARG A 388 12.30 18.78 2.10
CA ARG A 388 12.08 18.16 3.41
C ARG A 388 13.36 17.55 3.99
N GLY A 389 14.52 17.93 3.45
CA GLY A 389 15.82 17.48 3.95
C GLY A 389 16.26 16.10 3.47
N GLY A 390 15.44 15.37 2.70
CA GLY A 390 15.82 14.07 2.14
C GLY A 390 16.60 14.15 0.83
N PHE A 391 17.19 13.03 0.43
CA PHE A 391 17.86 12.86 -0.87
C PHE A 391 16.98 12.09 -1.87
N GLU A 392 17.01 12.50 -3.14
CA GLU A 392 16.34 11.82 -4.25
C GLU A 392 17.39 11.51 -5.31
N ILE A 393 17.60 10.21 -5.57
CA ILE A 393 18.55 9.73 -6.55
C ILE A 393 17.80 9.53 -7.86
N HIS A 394 18.24 10.21 -8.91
CA HIS A 394 17.60 10.30 -10.23
C HIS A 394 18.43 9.59 -11.30
N HIS A 395 17.79 9.35 -12.46
CA HIS A 395 18.44 8.78 -13.66
C HIS A 395 18.81 7.30 -13.47
N ILE A 396 17.95 6.58 -12.75
CA ILE A 396 18.16 5.17 -12.49
C ILE A 396 17.40 4.40 -13.57
N THR A 397 18.13 3.62 -14.35
CA THR A 397 17.48 2.75 -15.33
C THR A 397 16.58 1.75 -14.57
N PRO A 398 15.44 1.36 -15.14
CA PRO A 398 14.53 0.44 -14.48
C PRO A 398 15.16 -0.93 -14.13
N PHE A 399 16.23 -1.33 -14.83
CA PHE A 399 16.96 -2.57 -14.54
C PHE A 399 17.74 -2.52 -13.23
N TYR A 400 18.16 -1.33 -12.78
CA TYR A 400 18.96 -1.15 -11.57
C TYR A 400 18.16 -0.63 -10.38
N ALA A 401 16.90 -0.21 -10.59
CA ALA A 401 16.10 0.41 -9.54
C ALA A 401 15.81 -0.53 -8.36
N GLU A 402 15.59 -1.82 -8.61
CA GLU A 402 15.41 -2.83 -7.56
C GLU A 402 16.71 -3.04 -6.76
N ASP A 403 17.83 -3.27 -7.47
CA ASP A 403 19.13 -3.49 -6.84
C ASP A 403 19.57 -2.30 -5.98
N MET A 404 19.41 -1.07 -6.49
CA MET A 404 19.70 0.14 -5.73
C MET A 404 18.78 0.27 -4.51
N ALA A 405 17.48 -0.02 -4.63
CA ALA A 405 16.56 0.06 -3.50
C ALA A 405 16.94 -0.93 -2.39
N LEU A 406 17.35 -2.15 -2.76
CA LEU A 406 17.83 -3.17 -1.82
C LEU A 406 19.16 -2.76 -1.16
N GLU A 407 20.13 -2.27 -1.94
CA GLU A 407 21.42 -1.84 -1.41
C GLU A 407 21.32 -0.63 -0.47
N LEU A 408 20.39 0.30 -0.74
CA LEU A 408 20.07 1.39 0.20
C LEU A 408 19.48 0.85 1.51
N ALA A 409 18.55 -0.11 1.42
CA ALA A 409 17.95 -0.72 2.60
C ALA A 409 18.97 -1.47 3.46
N GLU A 410 19.93 -2.19 2.85
CA GLU A 410 21.05 -2.86 3.54
C GLU A 410 21.97 -1.90 4.30
N LYS A 411 21.93 -0.60 3.99
CA LYS A 411 22.70 0.46 4.67
C LYS A 411 21.88 1.29 5.65
N ASP A 412 20.68 0.83 6.01
CA ASP A 412 19.73 1.57 6.84
C ASP A 412 19.34 2.95 6.25
N LEU A 413 19.48 3.09 4.93
CA LEU A 413 19.04 4.25 4.16
C LEU A 413 17.62 3.98 3.65
N ILE A 414 16.66 4.02 4.58
CA ILE A 414 15.25 3.75 4.33
C ILE A 414 14.75 4.57 3.12
N THR A 415 14.25 3.88 2.09
CA THR A 415 13.60 4.50 0.94
C THR A 415 12.13 4.76 1.27
N GLY A 416 11.53 5.85 0.75
CA GLY A 416 10.14 6.15 1.12
C GLY A 416 9.66 7.59 0.96
N SER A 417 8.63 7.95 1.74
CA SER A 417 8.05 9.31 1.81
C SER A 417 7.38 9.80 0.50
N GLU A 418 6.66 8.89 -0.16
CA GLU A 418 5.81 9.18 -1.32
C GLU A 418 4.37 8.68 -1.12
N GLY A 419 3.41 9.17 -1.91
CA GLY A 419 2.04 8.67 -1.89
C GLY A 419 1.16 9.20 -0.75
N PRO A 420 -0.02 8.59 -0.56
CA PRO A 420 -1.00 8.94 0.47
C PRO A 420 -0.62 8.39 1.86
N LEU A 421 0.39 8.99 2.49
CA LEU A 421 0.87 8.60 3.82
C LEU A 421 1.50 9.80 4.55
N VAL A 422 1.88 9.59 5.80
CA VAL A 422 2.68 10.54 6.59
C VAL A 422 4.09 10.66 6.02
N ARG A 423 4.41 11.85 5.50
CA ARG A 423 5.70 12.19 4.89
C ARG A 423 6.72 12.50 5.98
N ALA A 424 7.99 12.22 5.68
CA ALA A 424 9.14 12.55 6.53
C ALA A 424 9.01 13.94 7.17
N THR A 425 9.10 14.01 8.48
CA THR A 425 8.85 15.21 9.28
C THR A 425 9.93 16.26 9.01
N LEU A 426 9.50 17.50 8.78
CA LEU A 426 10.41 18.61 8.51
C LEU A 426 10.62 19.39 9.80
N ALA A 427 11.86 19.58 10.21
CA ALA A 427 12.16 20.41 11.37
C ALA A 427 13.27 21.42 11.08
N CYS A 428 13.28 22.53 11.82
CA CYS A 428 14.43 23.43 11.87
C CYS A 428 15.52 22.89 12.82
N PRO A 429 16.68 23.56 12.97
CA PRO A 429 17.74 23.09 13.88
C PRO A 429 17.38 23.03 15.38
N GLY A 430 16.41 23.83 15.83
CA GLY A 430 15.93 23.78 17.23
C GLY A 430 16.88 24.32 18.29
N GLU A 431 16.54 24.04 19.55
CA GLU A 431 17.40 24.28 20.72
C GLU A 431 18.72 23.49 20.63
N GLY A 432 19.77 23.98 21.29
CA GLY A 432 21.11 23.40 21.26
C GLY A 432 21.93 23.83 20.03
N ASN A 433 21.29 24.12 18.90
CA ASN A 433 21.95 24.60 17.69
C ASN A 433 21.60 26.06 17.35
N CYS A 434 20.31 26.43 17.40
CA CYS A 434 19.87 27.79 17.11
C CYS A 434 19.77 28.64 18.38
N GLY A 435 20.37 29.83 18.38
CA GLY A 435 20.27 30.76 19.52
C GLY A 435 18.86 31.30 19.82
N SER A 436 17.88 31.06 18.94
CA SER A 436 16.45 31.35 19.16
C SER A 436 15.61 30.10 19.46
N GLY A 437 16.19 28.89 19.44
CA GLY A 437 15.46 27.65 19.72
C GLY A 437 14.95 27.62 21.15
N LEU A 438 13.69 27.22 21.32
CA LEU A 438 13.01 27.08 22.62
C LEU A 438 12.69 25.63 22.98
N ILE A 439 12.75 24.73 21.99
CA ILE A 439 12.49 23.29 22.15
C ILE A 439 13.50 22.48 21.35
N ASN A 440 13.78 21.26 21.81
CA ASN A 440 14.55 20.27 21.06
C ASN A 440 13.73 19.70 19.90
N THR A 441 13.92 20.25 18.70
CA THR A 441 13.15 19.82 17.53
C THR A 441 13.61 18.49 16.96
N THR A 442 14.86 18.10 17.17
CA THR A 442 15.38 16.81 16.69
C THR A 442 14.74 15.67 17.45
N GLU A 443 14.68 15.77 18.79
CA GLU A 443 14.04 14.78 19.65
C GLU A 443 12.54 14.64 19.35
N LEU A 444 11.81 15.76 19.29
CA LEU A 444 10.40 15.73 18.91
C LEU A 444 10.17 15.16 17.49
N CYS A 445 11.08 15.46 16.55
CA CYS A 445 11.03 14.90 15.21
C CYS A 445 11.23 13.38 15.24
N SER A 446 12.17 12.87 16.02
CA SER A 446 12.40 11.42 16.18
C SER A 446 11.17 10.74 16.77
N ILE A 447 10.60 11.28 17.86
CA ILE A 447 9.39 10.72 18.49
C ILE A 447 8.23 10.65 17.48
N ILE A 448 8.01 11.70 16.68
CA ILE A 448 6.97 11.71 15.65
C ILE A 448 7.26 10.70 14.53
N GLU A 449 8.52 10.57 14.11
CA GLU A 449 8.90 9.57 13.11
C GLU A 449 8.71 8.14 13.65
N ASP A 450 9.12 7.84 14.88
CA ASP A 450 8.97 6.52 15.49
C ASP A 450 7.50 6.08 15.59
N ASN A 451 6.58 7.03 15.80
CA ASN A 451 5.15 6.75 15.89
C ASN A 451 4.43 6.72 14.54
N PHE A 452 4.86 7.53 13.56
CA PHE A 452 4.07 7.79 12.35
C PHE A 452 4.84 7.59 11.04
N ILE A 453 6.02 6.98 11.05
CA ILE A 453 6.79 6.68 9.84
C ILE A 453 5.93 5.90 8.84
N GLU A 454 5.68 6.53 7.70
CA GLU A 454 4.91 5.95 6.59
C GLU A 454 3.48 5.53 6.92
N HIS A 455 2.95 6.00 8.05
CA HIS A 455 1.59 5.71 8.47
C HIS A 455 0.59 6.06 7.36
N PRO A 456 -0.33 5.15 6.98
CA PRO A 456 -1.30 5.41 5.94
C PRO A 456 -2.18 6.63 6.22
N ALA A 457 -2.48 7.39 5.17
CA ALA A 457 -3.39 8.52 5.23
C ALA A 457 -4.29 8.54 3.99
N PRO A 458 -5.44 9.24 4.01
CA PRO A 458 -6.28 9.42 2.81
C PRO A 458 -5.54 10.10 1.65
N TYR A 459 -4.63 11.02 1.98
CA TYR A 459 -3.70 11.64 1.03
C TYR A 459 -2.42 12.06 1.77
N LYS A 460 -1.48 12.72 1.09
CA LYS A 460 -0.20 13.11 1.71
C LYS A 460 -0.41 13.95 2.98
N PHE A 461 0.17 13.49 4.08
CA PHE A 461 0.07 14.13 5.40
C PHE A 461 1.46 14.61 5.80
N LYS A 462 1.64 15.92 5.97
CA LYS A 462 2.94 16.54 6.25
C LYS A 462 2.94 17.14 7.64
N ILE A 463 4.00 16.84 8.38
CA ILE A 463 4.24 17.39 9.72
C ILE A 463 5.44 18.35 9.66
N ALA A 464 5.38 19.51 10.32
CA ALA A 464 6.49 20.45 10.36
C ALA A 464 6.71 21.05 11.75
N ILE A 465 7.96 21.13 12.19
CA ILE A 465 8.35 21.55 13.55
C ILE A 465 9.29 22.74 13.49
N SER A 466 8.91 23.85 14.13
CA SER A 466 9.78 24.99 14.39
C SER A 466 10.12 25.08 15.86
N GLY A 467 11.39 25.26 16.18
CA GLY A 467 11.84 25.35 17.57
C GLY A 467 11.39 26.61 18.29
N CYS A 468 10.82 27.59 17.58
CA CYS A 468 10.38 28.86 18.15
C CYS A 468 9.33 29.54 17.24
N PRO A 469 8.75 30.68 17.68
CA PRO A 469 7.71 31.38 16.93
C PRO A 469 8.18 32.08 15.65
N ASN A 470 9.49 32.09 15.36
CA ASN A 470 10.01 32.58 14.07
C ASN A 470 9.59 31.69 12.88
N LYS A 471 9.17 30.45 13.14
CA LYS A 471 8.51 29.58 12.15
C LYS A 471 9.35 29.34 10.87
N CYS A 472 10.65 29.07 10.98
CA CYS A 472 11.56 28.93 9.84
C CYS A 472 11.13 27.87 8.80
N VAL A 473 10.41 26.82 9.23
CA VAL A 473 9.87 25.79 8.34
C VAL A 473 8.38 26.00 7.98
N ARG A 474 7.81 27.15 8.34
CA ARG A 474 6.42 27.55 8.08
C ARG A 474 5.40 26.48 8.52
N PRO A 475 5.39 26.07 9.80
CA PRO A 475 4.57 24.96 10.28
C PRO A 475 3.07 25.15 10.00
N GLN A 476 2.58 26.40 9.93
CA GLN A 476 1.18 26.72 9.73
C GLN A 476 0.60 26.27 8.37
N ILE A 477 1.43 25.93 7.37
CA ILE A 477 0.99 25.48 6.02
C ILE A 477 1.23 23.98 5.79
N HIS A 478 1.26 23.21 6.87
CA HIS A 478 1.37 21.75 6.90
C HIS A 478 0.13 21.14 7.56
N GLU A 479 -0.16 19.86 7.30
CA GLU A 479 -1.33 19.18 7.89
C GLU A 479 -1.30 19.27 9.42
N ILE A 480 -0.10 19.07 9.99
CA ILE A 480 0.22 19.39 11.37
C ILE A 480 1.47 20.27 11.39
N GLY A 481 1.38 21.39 12.09
CA GLY A 481 2.49 22.30 12.33
C GLY A 481 2.72 22.47 13.82
N ILE A 482 3.97 22.51 14.27
CA ILE A 482 4.33 22.69 15.69
C ILE A 482 5.33 23.83 15.80
N ALA A 483 5.15 24.72 16.78
CA ALA A 483 6.10 25.76 17.13
C ALA A 483 6.27 25.89 18.65
N GLY A 484 7.50 25.80 19.16
CA GLY A 484 7.77 26.07 20.57
C GLY A 484 7.47 27.51 20.96
N VAL A 485 6.90 27.73 22.14
CA VAL A 485 6.53 29.05 22.69
C VAL A 485 6.90 29.16 24.16
N LYS A 486 7.36 30.34 24.59
CA LYS A 486 7.55 30.74 25.98
C LYS A 486 6.99 32.15 26.20
N PHE A 487 5.91 32.25 26.98
CA PHE A 487 5.26 33.52 27.30
C PHE A 487 5.82 34.10 28.61
N PRO A 488 6.14 35.41 28.64
CA PRO A 488 6.70 36.04 29.83
C PRO A 488 5.62 36.52 30.82
N ILE A 489 6.01 36.65 32.09
CA ILE A 489 5.32 37.47 33.10
C ILE A 489 6.34 38.41 33.76
N THR A 490 5.88 39.54 34.27
CA THR A 490 6.75 40.48 34.98
C THR A 490 6.89 40.03 36.43
N ASN A 491 8.11 40.01 36.94
CA ASN A 491 8.39 39.84 38.36
C ASN A 491 8.40 41.23 39.02
N GLU A 492 7.40 41.53 39.85
CA GLU A 492 7.24 42.86 40.44
C GLU A 492 8.32 43.20 41.48
N GLU A 493 8.98 42.20 42.08
CA GLU A 493 10.05 42.42 43.06
C GLU A 493 11.36 42.82 42.38
N ASN A 494 11.64 42.22 41.22
CA ASN A 494 12.91 42.37 40.50
C ASN A 494 12.85 43.40 39.35
N CYS A 495 11.66 43.67 38.81
CA CYS A 495 11.53 44.63 37.71
C CYS A 495 11.71 46.07 38.24
N ASN A 496 12.52 46.85 37.53
CA ASN A 496 12.80 48.26 37.83
C ASN A 496 12.51 49.19 36.65
N GLY A 497 11.72 48.74 35.67
CA GLY A 497 11.32 49.57 34.53
C GLY A 497 12.44 49.95 33.56
N CYS A 498 13.63 49.32 33.59
CA CYS A 498 14.77 49.72 32.76
C CYS A 498 14.58 49.66 31.23
N GLY A 499 13.48 49.10 30.73
CA GLY A 499 13.14 49.11 29.29
C GLY A 499 13.83 48.07 28.41
N ARG A 500 14.84 47.35 28.91
CA ARG A 500 15.58 46.36 28.10
C ARG A 500 14.69 45.30 27.44
N CYS A 501 13.63 44.87 28.14
CA CYS A 501 12.68 43.90 27.61
C CYS A 501 11.86 44.45 26.42
N ALA A 502 11.54 45.74 26.41
CA ALA A 502 10.88 46.42 25.29
C ALA A 502 11.82 46.55 24.08
N ASP A 503 13.08 46.94 24.28
CA ASP A 503 14.08 47.07 23.21
C ASP A 503 14.30 45.76 22.42
N ILE A 504 14.27 44.62 23.11
CA ILE A 504 14.48 43.30 22.50
C ILE A 504 13.19 42.79 21.80
N CYS A 505 12.03 43.34 22.15
CA CYS A 505 10.73 42.90 21.67
C CYS A 505 10.47 43.35 20.23
N LYS A 506 10.84 42.50 19.26
CA LYS A 506 10.66 42.78 17.82
C LYS A 506 9.20 42.91 17.34
N VAL A 507 8.24 42.52 18.17
CA VAL A 507 6.80 42.64 17.87
C VAL A 507 6.13 43.72 18.71
N GLU A 508 6.91 44.51 19.46
CA GLU A 508 6.41 45.67 20.22
C GLU A 508 5.27 45.33 21.20
N ALA A 509 5.31 44.11 21.76
CA ALA A 509 4.32 43.62 22.72
C ALA A 509 4.56 44.05 24.18
N ILE A 510 5.57 44.87 24.47
CA ILE A 510 5.97 45.21 25.85
C ILE A 510 6.01 46.72 26.02
N ASP A 511 5.25 47.22 27.00
CA ASP A 511 5.25 48.62 27.42
C ASP A 511 5.93 48.75 28.78
N ILE A 512 6.60 49.89 29.00
CA ILE A 512 7.17 50.26 30.30
C ILE A 512 6.31 51.35 30.91
N ARG A 513 5.92 51.21 32.18
CA ARG A 513 5.16 52.24 32.90
C ARG A 513 5.74 52.41 34.30
N GLY A 514 6.42 53.54 34.52
CA GLY A 514 7.18 53.77 35.75
C GLY A 514 8.23 52.69 35.95
N ASP A 515 8.20 52.05 37.11
CA ASP A 515 9.24 51.11 37.54
C ASP A 515 8.93 49.65 37.17
N THR A 516 7.95 49.40 36.30
CA THR A 516 7.57 48.04 35.90
C THR A 516 7.26 47.91 34.40
N SER A 517 7.20 46.66 33.93
CA SER A 517 6.94 46.30 32.54
C SER A 517 5.61 45.55 32.39
N TYR A 518 4.92 45.76 31.27
CA TYR A 518 3.63 45.13 30.96
C TYR A 518 3.70 44.43 29.62
N THR A 519 3.10 43.24 29.51
CA THR A 519 3.06 42.47 28.25
C THR A 519 1.65 42.48 27.67
N ASN A 520 1.52 42.93 26.42
CA ASN A 520 0.31 42.73 25.63
C ASN A 520 0.32 41.32 25.00
N TYR A 521 -0.40 40.40 25.62
CA TYR A 521 -0.48 39.00 25.16
C TYR A 521 -1.20 38.80 23.82
N ASN A 522 -1.95 39.80 23.32
CA ASN A 522 -2.55 39.72 21.99
C ASN A 522 -1.53 39.96 20.86
N ILE A 523 -0.40 40.60 21.18
CA ILE A 523 0.68 40.89 20.23
C ILE A 523 1.87 39.95 20.47
N CYS A 524 2.11 39.56 21.74
CA CYS A 524 3.20 38.69 22.11
C CYS A 524 3.12 37.35 21.38
N ILE A 525 4.17 37.00 20.63
CA ILE A 525 4.27 35.72 19.93
C ILE A 525 4.89 34.59 20.77
N GLY A 526 5.21 34.85 22.03
CA GLY A 526 5.82 33.86 22.93
C GLY A 526 7.27 33.49 22.56
N CYS A 527 8.09 34.43 22.10
CA CYS A 527 9.47 34.13 21.69
C CYS A 527 10.49 34.01 22.85
N GLY A 528 10.09 34.31 24.09
CA GLY A 528 10.96 34.23 25.28
C GLY A 528 12.15 35.19 25.34
N LYS A 529 12.43 35.99 24.31
CA LYS A 529 13.66 36.83 24.25
C LYS A 529 13.76 37.85 25.38
N CYS A 530 12.63 38.41 25.83
CA CYS A 530 12.61 39.35 26.94
C CYS A 530 12.90 38.71 28.30
N ILE A 531 12.65 37.39 28.45
CA ILE A 531 13.02 36.61 29.64
C ILE A 531 14.53 36.47 29.66
N LYS A 532 15.10 35.87 28.61
CA LYS A 532 16.55 35.64 28.47
C LYS A 532 17.38 36.93 28.48
N GLY A 533 16.82 38.02 27.98
CA GLY A 533 17.51 39.31 27.85
C GLY A 533 17.34 40.26 29.03
N CYS A 534 16.62 39.86 30.09
CA CYS A 534 16.40 40.73 31.25
C CYS A 534 17.67 40.79 32.12
N PRO A 535 18.26 41.97 32.36
CA PRO A 535 19.49 42.08 33.15
C PRO A 535 19.25 41.96 34.67
N ASN A 536 18.00 42.13 35.11
CA ASN A 536 17.65 42.21 36.53
C ASN A 536 16.73 41.07 36.96
N GLU A 537 16.55 40.02 36.14
CA GLU A 537 15.61 38.92 36.44
C GLU A 537 14.17 39.39 36.71
N GLY A 538 13.79 40.57 36.18
CA GLY A 538 12.46 41.16 36.27
C GLY A 538 11.43 40.54 35.31
N ARG A 539 11.80 39.47 34.59
CA ARG A 539 10.97 38.80 33.58
C ARG A 539 11.06 37.30 33.78
N ASP A 540 9.96 36.71 34.23
CA ASP A 540 9.82 35.28 34.47
C ASP A 540 9.00 34.59 33.39
N MET A 541 8.97 33.26 33.44
CA MET A 541 8.19 32.42 32.54
C MET A 541 6.78 32.22 33.11
N LYS A 542 5.77 32.70 32.36
CA LYS A 542 4.36 32.48 32.70
C LYS A 542 3.90 31.07 32.31
N GLU A 543 4.24 30.70 31.08
CA GLU A 543 3.73 29.52 30.40
C GLU A 543 4.72 29.16 29.29
N GLU A 544 5.04 27.88 29.15
CA GLU A 544 5.77 27.34 28.01
C GLU A 544 5.03 26.13 27.43
N GLY A 545 5.29 25.83 26.17
CA GLY A 545 4.67 24.70 25.49
C GLY A 545 4.75 24.86 23.98
N PHE A 546 3.69 24.45 23.30
CA PHE A 546 3.63 24.34 21.85
C PHE A 546 2.42 25.07 21.27
N MET A 547 2.66 25.90 20.27
CA MET A 547 1.63 26.36 19.35
C MET A 547 1.52 25.35 18.21
N VAL A 548 0.40 24.64 18.14
CA VAL A 548 0.13 23.61 17.14
C VAL A 548 -0.90 24.10 16.12
N PHE A 549 -0.72 23.77 14.86
CA PHE A 549 -1.57 24.15 13.73
C PHE A 549 -2.13 22.89 13.07
N VAL A 550 -3.45 22.83 12.86
CA VAL A 550 -4.11 21.66 12.26
C VAL A 550 -4.81 22.07 10.96
N GLY A 551 -4.61 21.28 9.90
CA GLY A 551 -5.31 21.45 8.61
C GLY A 551 -4.67 22.42 7.63
N GLY A 552 -3.44 22.86 7.90
CA GLY A 552 -2.68 23.68 6.96
C GLY A 552 -2.34 22.89 5.70
N LYS A 553 -2.15 23.59 4.57
CA LYS A 553 -1.61 22.97 3.35
C LYS A 553 -0.86 23.99 2.51
N SER A 554 0.17 23.50 1.84
CA SER A 554 0.88 24.19 0.76
C SER A 554 0.75 23.40 -0.55
N GLY A 555 0.92 24.09 -1.69
CA GLY A 555 0.83 23.51 -3.03
C GLY A 555 -0.01 24.38 -3.95
N ARG A 556 -1.01 23.78 -4.62
CA ARG A 556 -1.93 24.49 -5.54
C ARG A 556 -2.66 25.66 -4.87
N GLU A 557 -2.96 25.50 -3.58
CA GLU A 557 -3.57 26.50 -2.73
C GLU A 557 -2.84 26.50 -1.39
N VAL A 558 -2.68 27.69 -0.80
CA VAL A 558 -2.14 27.86 0.54
C VAL A 558 -3.30 28.01 1.53
N ILE A 559 -3.34 27.16 2.54
CA ILE A 559 -4.29 27.23 3.65
C ILE A 559 -3.48 27.24 4.94
N GLU A 560 -3.76 28.20 5.81
CA GLU A 560 -3.24 28.21 7.17
C GLU A 560 -4.07 27.31 8.07
N GLY A 561 -3.38 26.50 8.88
CA GLY A 561 -4.00 25.63 9.88
C GLY A 561 -4.58 26.42 11.04
N ILE A 562 -5.55 25.82 11.72
CA ILE A 562 -6.16 26.36 12.93
C ILE A 562 -5.18 26.15 14.08
N SER A 563 -4.86 27.22 14.81
CA SER A 563 -3.89 27.16 15.91
C SER A 563 -4.54 26.80 17.24
N MET A 564 -3.86 25.98 18.04
CA MET A 564 -4.18 25.68 19.43
C MET A 564 -2.90 25.55 20.26
N LYS A 565 -3.03 25.58 21.58
CA LYS A 565 -1.91 25.39 22.51
C LYS A 565 -1.95 23.98 23.08
N LEU A 566 -0.78 23.34 23.14
CA LEU A 566 -0.54 22.09 23.86
C LEU A 566 0.66 22.26 24.79
N MET A 567 0.70 21.50 25.86
CA MET A 567 1.68 21.61 26.94
C MET A 567 2.72 20.49 26.91
N SER A 568 2.41 19.33 26.35
CA SER A 568 3.32 18.18 26.32
C SER A 568 3.52 17.57 24.93
N ILE A 569 4.59 16.78 24.79
CA ILE A 569 4.86 15.99 23.58
C ILE A 569 3.83 14.86 23.42
N GLU A 570 3.40 14.25 24.52
CA GLU A 570 2.37 13.20 24.53
C GLU A 570 1.06 13.71 23.94
N GLU A 571 0.63 14.93 24.30
CA GLU A 571 -0.55 15.57 23.72
C GLU A 571 -0.39 15.80 22.21
N ILE A 572 0.81 16.11 21.72
CA ILE A 572 1.08 16.29 20.29
C ILE A 572 0.93 14.96 19.54
N VAL A 573 1.53 13.89 20.07
CA VAL A 573 1.44 12.55 19.47
C VAL A 573 0.00 12.09 19.45
N ASN A 574 -0.72 12.22 20.57
CA ASN A 574 -2.14 11.89 20.66
C ASN A 574 -2.98 12.71 19.65
N LEU A 575 -2.75 14.02 19.56
CA LEU A 575 -3.43 14.86 18.57
C LEU A 575 -3.19 14.38 17.12
N ILE A 576 -1.96 14.04 16.75
CA ILE A 576 -1.65 13.56 15.39
C ILE A 576 -2.42 12.28 15.08
N ASP A 577 -2.42 11.32 16.02
CA ASP A 577 -3.16 10.07 15.90
C ASP A 577 -4.67 10.33 15.71
N LYS A 578 -5.29 11.11 16.61
CA LYS A 578 -6.73 11.38 16.52
C LYS A 578 -7.10 12.18 15.28
N VAL A 579 -6.25 13.11 14.83
CA VAL A 579 -6.45 13.80 13.54
C VAL A 579 -6.42 12.81 12.37
N LEU A 580 -5.51 11.84 12.36
CA LEU A 580 -5.45 10.82 11.31
C LEU A 580 -6.71 9.93 11.32
N ILE A 581 -7.19 9.51 12.49
CA ILE A 581 -8.43 8.73 12.64
C ILE A 581 -9.63 9.50 12.07
N VAL A 582 -9.83 10.75 12.50
CA VAL A 582 -10.95 11.58 12.06
C VAL A 582 -10.81 11.94 10.57
N TYR A 583 -9.58 12.10 10.08
CA TYR A 583 -9.31 12.32 8.65
C TYR A 583 -9.70 11.11 7.80
N HIS A 584 -9.34 9.88 8.22
CA HIS A 584 -9.76 8.64 7.55
C HIS A 584 -11.28 8.49 7.55
N LYS A 585 -11.94 8.79 8.67
CA LYS A 585 -13.40 8.73 8.80
C LYS A 585 -14.10 9.63 7.79
N TYR A 586 -13.64 10.87 7.63
CA TYR A 586 -14.36 11.87 6.84
C TYR A 586 -13.89 12.00 5.39
N ALA A 587 -12.70 11.52 5.03
CA ALA A 587 -12.21 11.63 3.67
C ALA A 587 -13.08 10.82 2.70
N GLN A 588 -13.58 11.48 1.65
CA GLN A 588 -14.44 10.82 0.65
C GLN A 588 -13.70 10.49 -0.64
N LYS A 589 -12.61 11.21 -0.92
CA LYS A 589 -11.84 11.09 -2.17
C LYS A 589 -10.35 10.92 -1.85
N PRO A 590 -9.90 9.70 -1.51
CA PRO A 590 -8.49 9.41 -1.31
C PRO A 590 -7.64 9.91 -2.48
N GLN A 591 -6.41 10.31 -2.18
CA GLN A 591 -5.45 10.97 -3.08
C GLN A 591 -5.87 12.33 -3.68
N ARG A 592 -7.08 12.82 -3.41
CA ARG A 592 -7.62 14.04 -4.03
C ARG A 592 -8.05 15.07 -3.01
N GLU A 593 -8.41 14.64 -1.81
CA GLU A 593 -8.76 15.50 -0.69
C GLU A 593 -7.60 15.54 0.32
N ARG A 594 -7.12 16.74 0.68
CA ARG A 594 -6.17 16.93 1.79
C ARG A 594 -6.94 17.23 3.07
N LEU A 595 -6.31 17.07 4.24
CA LEU A 595 -6.91 17.36 5.55
C LEU A 595 -7.66 18.70 5.59
N GLY A 596 -7.02 19.79 5.18
CA GLY A 596 -7.66 21.11 5.19
C GLY A 596 -8.92 21.22 4.31
N ALA A 597 -9.00 20.43 3.23
CA ALA A 597 -10.21 20.37 2.40
C ALA A 597 -11.32 19.53 3.05
N VAL A 598 -10.96 18.42 3.71
CA VAL A 598 -11.90 17.63 4.54
C VAL A 598 -12.48 18.51 5.65
N MET A 599 -11.62 19.21 6.39
CA MET A 599 -12.05 20.11 7.48
C MET A 599 -12.96 21.23 6.97
N ALA A 600 -12.68 21.79 5.79
CA ALA A 600 -13.53 22.81 5.19
C ALA A 600 -14.92 22.26 4.81
N ARG A 601 -14.99 21.03 4.26
CA ARG A 601 -16.24 20.39 3.86
C ARG A 601 -17.08 19.93 5.06
N VAL A 602 -16.45 19.33 6.07
CA VAL A 602 -17.13 18.81 7.27
C VAL A 602 -17.55 19.95 8.21
N GLY A 603 -16.80 21.05 8.20
CA GLY A 603 -16.88 22.10 9.21
C GLY A 603 -15.71 21.99 10.18
N LYS A 604 -14.86 23.02 10.21
CA LYS A 604 -13.63 23.07 11.00
C LYS A 604 -13.84 22.81 12.49
N GLY A 605 -14.87 23.44 13.08
CA GLY A 605 -15.23 23.26 14.49
C GLY A 605 -15.65 21.84 14.80
N LYS A 606 -16.59 21.28 14.03
CA LYS A 606 -17.05 19.90 14.15
C LYS A 606 -15.90 18.89 14.05
N PHE A 607 -14.99 19.09 13.08
CA PHE A 607 -13.83 18.21 12.92
C PHE A 607 -12.94 18.22 14.17
N LEU A 608 -12.59 19.41 14.67
CA LEU A 608 -11.71 19.54 15.85
C LEU A 608 -12.38 19.12 17.15
N GLU A 609 -13.69 19.31 17.27
CA GLU A 609 -14.48 18.83 18.42
C GLU A 609 -14.42 17.30 18.51
N GLU A 610 -14.63 16.60 17.40
CA GLU A 610 -14.52 15.13 17.37
C GLU A 610 -13.09 14.65 17.67
N VAL A 611 -12.07 15.35 17.16
CA VAL A 611 -10.66 15.06 17.52
C VAL A 611 -10.46 15.21 19.03
N LYS A 612 -10.99 16.29 19.63
CA LYS A 612 -10.86 16.54 21.07
C LYS A 612 -11.57 15.48 21.91
N GLU A 613 -12.78 15.09 21.52
CA GLU A 613 -13.52 14.00 22.19
C GLU A 613 -12.76 12.67 22.17
N LEU A 614 -12.00 12.39 21.10
CA LEU A 614 -11.17 11.19 21.03
C LEU A 614 -9.91 11.29 21.88
N MET A 615 -9.34 12.48 22.04
CA MET A 615 -8.19 12.70 22.94
C MET A 615 -8.57 12.56 24.42
N GLU A 616 -9.82 12.82 24.79
CA GLU A 616 -10.32 12.75 26.18
C GLU A 616 -10.81 11.34 26.61
N LYS A 617 -10.92 10.38 25.68
CA LYS A 617 -11.52 9.04 25.91
C LYS A 617 -10.52 7.94 26.33
N GLU A 618 -9.27 8.28 26.56
CA GLU A 618 -8.19 7.33 26.94
C GLU A 618 -7.90 7.31 28.43
#